data_AF-A0A8J6V873-F1
#
_entry.id   AF-A0A8J6V873-F1
#
_cell.length_a   1.000
_cell.length_b   1.000
_cell.length_c   1.000
_cell.angle_alpha   90.00
_cell.angle_beta   90.00
_cell.angle_gamma   90.00
#
_symmetry.space_group_name_H-M   'P 1'
#
loop_
_entity.id
_entity.type
_entity.pdbx_description
1 polymer ?
#
loop_
_entity_poly.entity_id
_entity_poly.type
_entity_poly.pdbx_seq_one_letter_code
_entity_poly.pdbx_strand_id
1 'polypeptide(L)' 'MLLGSEPGYAILWKWFCSHCGCPNPLLTCNGKIMVIPAGSLDTVPPITLTDHIFWASRASSGCASGGLPTHAEYPESW' A
#
# COMPACT_ATOMS: atom_id res chain seq x y z
N MET A 1 -18.04 2.10 16.10
CA MET A 1 -17.97 3.55 15.82
C MET A 1 -16.89 4.11 16.73
N LEU A 2 -15.64 4.11 16.27
CA LEU A 2 -14.56 4.84 16.93
C LEU A 2 -14.11 5.91 15.93
N LEU A 3 -14.47 7.14 16.27
CA LEU A 3 -14.01 8.35 15.62
C LEU A 3 -12.56 8.56 16.06
N GLY A 4 -11.61 8.20 15.20
CA GLY A 4 -10.20 8.58 15.34
C GLY A 4 -9.86 9.60 14.27
N SER A 5 -9.92 10.87 14.63
CA SER A 5 -9.67 12.04 13.78
C SER A 5 -8.31 12.68 14.04
N GLU A 6 -7.29 11.89 14.36
CA GLU A 6 -5.90 12.36 14.50
C GLU A 6 -5.19 12.29 13.13
N PRO A 7 -4.52 13.36 12.69
CA PRO A 7 -3.75 13.36 11.44
C PRO A 7 -2.41 12.64 11.69
N GLY A 8 -2.37 11.33 11.47
CA GLY A 8 -1.09 10.62 11.58
C GLY A 8 -1.12 9.11 11.45
N TYR A 9 -2.28 8.47 11.60
CA TYR A 9 -2.37 7.02 11.42
C TYR A 9 -3.39 6.65 10.35
N ALA A 10 -2.88 6.37 9.16
CA ALA A 10 -3.66 5.69 8.13
C ALA A 10 -3.99 4.28 8.63
N ILE A 11 -5.26 4.06 8.95
CA ILE A 11 -5.77 2.72 9.25
C ILE A 11 -5.80 1.93 7.93
N LEU A 12 -4.72 1.18 7.65
CA LEU A 12 -4.65 0.28 6.51
C LEU A 12 -5.15 -1.11 6.91
N TRP A 13 -6.45 -1.35 6.78
CA TRP A 13 -7.02 -2.68 6.92
C TRP A 13 -7.07 -3.35 5.55
N LYS A 14 -6.68 -4.62 5.46
CA LYS A 14 -6.72 -5.36 4.20
C LYS A 14 -7.86 -6.36 4.20
N TRP A 15 -8.68 -6.31 3.15
CA TRP A 15 -9.79 -7.24 2.96
C TRP A 15 -9.36 -8.30 1.95
N PHE A 16 -9.81 -9.52 2.14
CA PHE A 16 -9.53 -10.64 1.24
C PHE A 16 -10.85 -11.22 0.72
N CYS A 17 -10.87 -11.64 -0.54
CA CYS A 17 -12.01 -12.33 -1.12
C CYS A 17 -12.22 -13.65 -0.39
N SER A 18 -13.43 -13.90 0.10
CA SER A 18 -13.77 -15.15 0.81
C SER A 18 -13.73 -16.40 -0.08
N HIS A 19 -13.75 -16.23 -1.40
CA HIS A 19 -13.72 -17.34 -2.35
C HIS A 19 -12.29 -17.71 -2.77
N CYS A 20 -11.47 -16.75 -3.17
CA CYS A 20 -10.12 -17.00 -3.71
C CYS A 20 -8.97 -16.53 -2.79
N GLY A 21 -9.25 -15.79 -1.72
CA GLY A 21 -8.23 -15.23 -0.83
C GLY A 21 -7.44 -14.05 -1.41
N CYS A 22 -7.72 -13.61 -2.65
CA CYS A 22 -7.06 -12.46 -3.25
C CYS A 22 -7.36 -11.17 -2.46
N PRO A 23 -6.39 -10.24 -2.36
CA PRO A 23 -6.60 -8.96 -1.70
C PRO A 23 -7.57 -8.09 -2.48
N ASN A 24 -8.59 -7.56 -1.81
CA ASN A 24 -9.57 -6.66 -2.41
C ASN A 24 -9.11 -5.20 -2.36
N PRO A 25 -9.58 -4.35 -3.29
CA PRO A 25 -9.44 -2.90 -3.17
C PRO A 25 -9.99 -2.40 -1.83
N LEU A 26 -9.30 -1.42 -1.25
CA LEU A 26 -9.69 -0.77 0.00
C LEU A 26 -10.03 0.69 -0.26
N LEU A 27 -11.26 1.09 0.08
CA LEU A 27 -11.59 2.50 0.23
C LEU A 27 -11.22 2.94 1.66
N THR A 28 -10.42 4.00 1.78
CA THR A 28 -10.03 4.54 3.09
C THR A 28 -11.24 5.00 3.90
N CYS A 29 -11.14 4.99 5.23
CA CYS A 29 -12.27 5.35 6.10
C CYS A 29 -12.83 6.76 5.86
N ASN A 30 -12.01 7.68 5.34
CA ASN A 30 -12.43 9.03 4.95
C ASN A 30 -13.09 9.11 3.55
N GLY A 31 -13.15 8.00 2.81
CA GLY A 31 -13.73 7.91 1.47
C GLY A 31 -12.94 8.61 0.36
N LYS A 32 -11.73 9.11 0.63
CA LYS A 32 -10.96 9.95 -0.31
C LYS A 32 -9.98 9.18 -1.18
N ILE A 33 -9.51 8.02 -0.73
CA ILE A 33 -8.45 7.26 -1.39
C ILE A 33 -8.90 5.81 -1.58
N MET A 34 -8.73 5.30 -2.79
CA MET A 34 -8.89 3.88 -3.12
C MET A 34 -7.51 3.26 -3.29
N VAL A 35 -7.17 2.30 -2.43
CA VAL A 35 -5.93 1.51 -2.54
C VAL A 35 -6.24 0.23 -3.31
N ILE A 36 -5.62 0.07 -4.47
CA ILE A 36 -5.80 -1.10 -5.34
C ILE A 36 -4.50 -1.91 -5.36
N PRO A 37 -4.50 -3.21 -5.00
CA PRO A 37 -3.31 -4.05 -5.12
C PRO A 37 -2.86 -4.15 -6.58
N ALA A 38 -1.59 -3.81 -6.88
CA ALA A 38 -1.10 -3.85 -8.26
C ALA A 38 -1.26 -5.24 -8.93
N GLY A 39 -1.12 -6.31 -8.15
CA GLY A 39 -1.29 -7.69 -8.63
C GLY A 39 -2.73 -8.11 -8.93
N SER A 40 -3.73 -7.26 -8.67
CA SER A 40 -5.13 -7.52 -9.05
C SER A 40 -5.52 -6.84 -10.38
N LEU A 41 -4.59 -6.20 -11.07
CA LEU A 41 -4.83 -5.56 -12.36
C LEU A 41 -4.50 -6.53 -13.51
N ASP A 42 -5.42 -6.65 -14.46
CA ASP A 42 -5.21 -7.48 -15.68
C ASP A 42 -4.24 -6.82 -16.68
N THR A 43 -4.07 -5.51 -16.57
CA THR A 43 -3.22 -4.70 -17.45
C THR A 43 -2.23 -3.89 -16.65
N VAL A 44 -1.06 -3.64 -17.23
CA VAL A 44 -0.04 -2.78 -16.64
C VAL A 44 -0.63 -1.38 -16.43
N PRO A 45 -0.62 -0.84 -15.20
CA PRO A 45 -1.09 0.52 -14.96
C PRO A 45 -0.18 1.52 -15.68
N PRO A 46 -0.69 2.68 -16.14
CA PRO A 46 0.12 3.70 -16.82
C PRO A 46 1.05 4.49 -15.87
N ILE A 47 1.29 3.96 -14.66
CA ILE A 47 2.19 4.51 -13.66
C ILE A 47 3.30 3.50 -13.37
N THR A 48 4.52 3.99 -13.22
CA THR A 48 5.66 3.19 -12.77
C THR A 48 5.80 3.30 -11.25
N LEU A 49 6.42 2.28 -10.64
CA LEU A 49 6.81 2.36 -9.23
C LEU A 49 7.75 3.56 -9.02
N THR A 50 7.45 4.39 -8.02
CA THR A 50 8.24 5.58 -7.69
C THR A 50 9.08 5.39 -6.43
N ASP A 51 8.60 4.57 -5.48
CA ASP A 51 9.17 4.45 -4.15
C ASP A 51 8.98 3.05 -3.59
N HIS A 52 9.91 2.63 -2.73
CA HIS A 52 9.70 1.51 -1.82
C HIS A 52 9.51 2.02 -0.39
N ILE A 53 8.29 1.93 0.14
CA ILE A 53 8.01 2.27 1.54
C ILE A 53 8.14 1.04 2.45
N PHE A 54 8.42 1.25 3.74
CA PHE A 54 8.69 0.18 4.71
C PHE A 54 9.82 -0.78 4.29
N TRP A 55 10.81 -0.28 3.55
CA TRP A 55 11.90 -1.07 2.98
C TRP A 55 12.75 -1.78 4.04
N ALA A 56 12.88 -1.20 5.24
CA ALA A 56 13.60 -1.78 6.35
C ALA A 56 12.96 -3.09 6.88
N SER A 57 11.64 -3.27 6.68
CA SER A 57 10.88 -4.43 7.15
C SER A 57 10.88 -5.62 6.19
N ARG A 58 11.54 -5.51 5.03
CA ARG A 58 11.60 -6.57 4.04
C ARG A 58 12.54 -7.71 4.47
N ALA A 59 12.28 -8.92 3.99
CA ALA A 59 13.22 -10.03 4.14
C ALA A 59 14.58 -9.73 3.47
N SER A 60 15.67 -10.22 4.05
CA SER A 60 17.02 -10.04 3.50
C SER A 60 17.20 -10.66 2.12
N SER A 61 16.41 -11.68 1.78
CA SER A 61 16.37 -12.35 0.48
C SER A 61 15.51 -11.64 -0.58
N GLY A 62 14.97 -10.45 -0.28
CA GLY A 62 14.17 -9.67 -1.23
C GLY A 62 14.99 -9.12 -2.41
N CYS A 63 14.30 -8.70 -3.47
CA CYS A 63 14.90 -8.05 -4.62
C CYS A 63 15.60 -6.72 -4.24
N ALA A 64 16.61 -6.34 -5.02
CA ALA A 64 17.20 -5.00 -4.92
C ALA A 64 16.17 -3.92 -5.30
N SER A 65 16.39 -2.67 -4.87
CA SER A 65 15.43 -1.57 -5.08
C SER A 65 15.25 -1.19 -6.55
N GLY A 66 16.14 -1.64 -7.45
CA GLY A 66 16.12 -1.25 -8.85
C GLY A 66 16.47 0.22 -9.07
N GLY A 67 17.14 0.87 -8.11
CA GLY A 67 17.52 2.29 -8.17
C GLY A 67 16.41 3.25 -7.72
N LEU A 68 15.24 2.75 -7.33
CA LEU A 68 14.18 3.57 -6.76
C LEU A 68 14.51 4.00 -5.31
N PRO A 69 14.05 5.19 -4.88
CA PRO A 69 14.09 5.60 -3.48
C PRO A 69 13.51 4.54 -2.52
N THR A 70 14.13 4.41 -1.35
CA THR A 70 13.71 3.47 -0.32
C THR A 70 13.49 4.20 1.00
N HIS A 71 12.36 3.97 1.64
CA HIS A 71 11.95 4.60 2.89
C HIS A 71 11.71 3.55 3.95
N ALA A 72 12.19 3.77 5.18
CA ALA A 72 11.95 2.84 6.30
C ALA A 72 10.50 2.91 6.80
N GLU A 73 9.83 4.04 6.60
CA GLU A 73 8.47 4.36 7.02
C GLU A 73 7.76 5.14 5.91
N TYR A 74 6.65 5.82 6.21
CA TYR A 74 6.02 6.72 5.24
C TYR A 74 6.92 7.94 4.95
N PRO A 75 7.10 8.34 3.68
CA PRO A 75 7.81 9.56 3.35
C PRO A 75 6.99 10.79 3.75
N GLU A 76 7.63 11.87 4.18
CA GLU A 76 6.97 13.12 4.56
C GLU A 76 6.17 13.77 3.42
N SER A 77 6.48 13.41 2.18
CA SER A 77 5.80 13.90 0.99
C SER A 77 4.40 13.31 0.76
N TRP A 78 3.97 12.33 1.56
CA TRP A 78 2.69 11.62 1.42
C TRP A 78 1.61 12.09 2.39
#